data_AF-A0A660E480-F1
#
_entry.id   AF-A0A660E480-F1
#
_cell.length_a   1.000
_cell.length_b   1.000
_cell.length_c   1.000
_cell.angle_alpha   90.00
_cell.angle_beta   90.00
_cell.angle_gamma   90.00
#
_symmetry.space_group_name_H-M   'P 1'
#
loop_
_entity.id
_entity.type
_entity.pdbx_description
1 polymer ?
#
loop_
_entity_poly.entity_id
_entity_poly.type
_entity_poly.pdbx_seq_one_letter_code
_entity_poly.pdbx_strand_id
1 'polypeptide(L)'
;MKKESWQGIKGSLVYEDDKAIIVDETDNIEDTEKLSKQLAEKGQPIKEVRHQLLKNSIKKNIKTDPLKLSSWFNRKYDSDNAKKTEKLESNKPTRQYKQIKNELTFFGESFLEGFLGFYGLEVDNALARYENNLQIIETQDLGLSNEKKYYLGQSNKGELKLATSELPSQQIAKEELNKFYSRQQEQVQQQSNSIKSPDEDTDTNGKE
;
A
#
# COMPACT_ATOMS: atom_id res chain seq x y z
N MET A 1 -19.77 12.25 14.23
CA MET A 1 -18.40 12.17 13.66
C MET A 1 -17.82 10.78 13.89
N LYS A 2 -17.02 10.27 12.95
CA LYS A 2 -16.39 8.95 13.02
C LYS A 2 -14.89 9.03 12.78
N LYS A 3 -14.14 8.13 13.40
CA LYS A 3 -12.73 7.86 13.12
C LYS A 3 -12.60 6.52 12.40
N GLU A 4 -11.71 6.44 11.42
CA GLU A 4 -11.38 5.22 10.66
C GLU A 4 -9.85 5.07 10.59
N SER A 5 -9.34 3.90 10.98
CA SER A 5 -7.93 3.55 10.96
C SER A 5 -7.73 2.28 10.13
N TRP A 6 -6.60 2.22 9.43
CA TRP A 6 -6.28 1.14 8.50
C TRP A 6 -5.05 0.37 8.95
N GLN A 7 -5.08 -0.96 8.79
CA GLN A 7 -3.95 -1.82 9.14
C GLN A 7 -2.66 -1.38 8.43
N GLY A 8 -1.61 -1.11 9.23
CA GLY A 8 -0.30 -0.73 8.70
C GLY A 8 -0.22 0.68 8.10
N ILE A 9 -1.24 1.50 8.29
CA ILE A 9 -1.30 2.89 7.82
C ILE A 9 -1.13 3.82 9.01
N LYS A 10 -0.23 4.80 8.86
CA LYS A 10 0.01 5.84 9.87
C LYS A 10 -1.03 6.94 9.75
N GLY A 11 -1.59 7.32 10.88
CA GLY A 11 -2.69 8.29 10.96
C GLY A 11 -4.06 7.66 10.75
N SER A 12 -5.09 8.48 10.89
CA SER A 12 -6.48 8.08 10.80
C SER A 12 -7.28 9.07 9.97
N LEU A 13 -8.40 8.60 9.43
CA LEU A 13 -9.41 9.43 8.78
C LEU A 13 -10.43 9.84 9.85
N VAL A 14 -10.72 11.12 9.98
CA VAL A 14 -11.87 11.60 10.75
C VAL A 14 -12.87 12.20 9.78
N TYR A 15 -14.13 11.79 9.87
CA TYR A 15 -15.15 12.19 8.92
C TYR A 15 -16.53 12.35 9.55
N GLU A 16 -17.32 13.21 8.92
CA GLU A 16 -18.73 13.45 9.22
C GLU A 16 -19.43 13.76 7.90
N ASP A 17 -20.59 13.15 7.70
CA ASP A 17 -21.33 13.17 6.43
C ASP A 17 -20.46 12.75 5.23
N ASP A 18 -20.20 13.65 4.28
CA ASP A 18 -19.40 13.42 3.08
C ASP A 18 -17.97 14.00 3.17
N LYS A 19 -17.63 14.65 4.28
CA LYS A 19 -16.34 15.34 4.49
C LYS A 19 -15.44 14.60 5.44
N ALA A 20 -14.14 14.65 5.16
CA ALA A 20 -13.10 14.05 5.97
C ALA A 20 -11.85 14.93 6.08
N ILE A 21 -11.06 14.63 7.10
CA ILE A 21 -9.71 15.13 7.32
C ILE A 21 -8.79 13.98 7.74
N ILE A 22 -7.48 14.14 7.53
CA ILE A 22 -6.46 13.23 8.07
C ILE A 22 -5.99 13.78 9.41
N VAL A 23 -5.93 12.90 10.41
CA VAL A 23 -5.32 13.19 11.72
C VAL A 23 -4.14 12.26 11.95
N ASP A 24 -3.07 12.77 12.53
CA ASP A 24 -1.91 11.98 12.92
C ASP A 24 -2.18 11.25 14.25
N GLU A 25 -1.38 10.22 14.56
CA GLU A 25 -1.53 9.42 15.80
C GLU A 25 -1.35 10.24 17.09
N THR A 26 -0.67 11.38 17.00
CA THR A 26 -0.41 12.30 18.11
C THR A 26 -1.51 13.35 18.32
N ASP A 27 -2.45 13.46 17.40
CA ASP A 27 -3.52 14.45 17.50
C ASP A 27 -4.51 14.06 18.60
N ASN A 28 -4.95 15.05 19.38
CA ASN A 28 -5.98 14.84 20.37
C ASN A 28 -7.34 14.68 19.68
N ILE A 29 -7.80 13.43 19.56
CA ILE A 29 -9.06 13.07 18.94
C ILE A 29 -10.28 13.20 19.87
N GLU A 30 -10.07 13.51 21.15
CA GLU A 30 -11.14 13.69 22.13
C GLU A 30 -11.79 15.09 22.03
N ASP A 31 -11.07 16.06 21.48
CA ASP A 31 -11.56 17.42 21.23
C ASP A 31 -12.44 17.47 19.97
N THR A 32 -13.66 16.95 20.11
CA THR A 32 -14.65 16.86 19.03
C THR A 32 -15.07 18.23 18.47
N GLU A 33 -15.06 19.29 19.28
CA GLU A 33 -15.40 20.65 18.83
C GLU A 33 -14.32 21.18 17.87
N LYS A 34 -13.04 20.99 18.22
CA LYS A 34 -11.93 21.35 17.34
C LYS A 34 -11.93 20.54 16.05
N LEU A 35 -12.18 19.24 16.13
CA LEU A 35 -12.28 18.38 14.94
C LEU A 35 -13.44 18.81 14.02
N SER A 36 -14.57 19.21 14.60
CA SER A 36 -15.73 19.69 13.83
C SER A 36 -15.41 21.01 13.10
N LYS A 37 -14.74 21.95 13.78
CA LYS A 37 -14.25 23.18 13.14
C LYS A 37 -13.27 22.88 11.99
N GLN A 38 -12.33 21.95 12.20
CA GLN A 38 -11.39 21.55 11.15
C GLN A 38 -12.09 20.88 9.96
N LEU A 39 -13.09 20.04 10.20
CA LEU A 39 -13.91 19.45 9.14
C LEU A 39 -14.69 20.51 8.36
N ALA A 40 -15.23 21.52 9.03
CA ALA A 40 -15.94 22.61 8.38
C ALA A 40 -15.02 23.47 7.49
N GLU A 41 -13.80 23.77 7.95
CA GLU A 41 -12.84 24.63 7.26
C GLU A 41 -12.05 23.90 6.16
N LYS A 42 -11.63 22.66 6.41
CA LYS A 42 -10.65 21.92 5.60
C LYS A 42 -11.16 20.57 5.09
N GLY A 43 -12.39 20.21 5.42
CA GLY A 43 -12.98 18.94 5.02
C GLY A 43 -13.01 18.77 3.50
N GLN A 44 -12.58 17.61 3.05
CA GLN A 44 -12.59 17.19 1.65
C GLN A 44 -13.40 15.89 1.50
N PRO A 45 -13.85 15.52 0.28
CA PRO A 45 -14.62 14.29 0.08
C PRO A 45 -13.93 13.06 0.67
N ILE A 46 -14.67 12.25 1.44
CA ILE A 46 -14.16 11.05 2.14
C ILE A 46 -13.29 10.17 1.23
N LYS A 47 -13.74 9.94 -0.01
CA LYS A 47 -13.03 9.09 -0.98
C LYS A 47 -11.62 9.64 -1.29
N GLU A 48 -11.50 10.94 -1.50
CA GLU A 48 -10.23 11.58 -1.82
C GLU A 48 -9.27 11.52 -0.63
N VAL A 49 -9.77 11.87 0.56
CA VAL A 49 -8.97 11.91 1.78
C VAL A 49 -8.50 10.50 2.18
N ARG A 50 -9.37 9.47 2.03
CA ARG A 50 -8.98 8.08 2.23
C ARG A 50 -7.86 7.67 1.28
N HIS A 51 -8.01 7.94 -0.02
CA HIS A 51 -6.96 7.60 -0.98
C HIS A 51 -5.63 8.33 -0.67
N GLN A 52 -5.70 9.61 -0.28
CA GLN A 52 -4.52 10.38 0.13
C GLN A 52 -3.86 9.81 1.38
N LEU A 53 -4.64 9.44 2.42
CA LEU A 53 -4.14 8.81 3.64
C LEU A 53 -3.34 7.55 3.31
N LEU A 54 -3.93 6.64 2.54
CA LEU A 54 -3.28 5.39 2.14
C LEU A 54 -2.00 5.65 1.35
N LYS A 55 -2.08 6.51 0.32
CA LYS A 55 -0.93 6.85 -0.54
C LYS A 55 0.20 7.50 0.24
N ASN A 56 -0.10 8.44 1.14
CA ASN A 56 0.90 9.17 1.92
C ASN A 56 1.61 8.29 2.93
N SER A 57 0.88 7.39 3.61
CA SER A 57 1.50 6.42 4.52
C SER A 57 2.41 5.46 3.77
N ILE A 58 1.96 4.92 2.64
CA ILE A 58 2.74 3.96 1.84
C ILE A 58 4.01 4.61 1.30
N LYS A 59 3.92 5.83 0.75
CA LYS A 59 5.08 6.60 0.25
C LYS A 59 6.24 6.68 1.24
N LYS A 60 5.94 6.83 2.54
CA LYS A 60 6.94 6.94 3.61
C LYS A 60 7.74 5.64 3.83
N ASN A 61 7.20 4.49 3.41
CA ASN A 61 7.78 3.16 3.62
C ASN A 61 8.46 2.58 2.36
N ILE A 62 8.33 3.25 1.21
CA ILE A 62 8.96 2.80 -0.05
C ILE A 62 10.48 2.89 0.04
N LYS A 63 11.12 1.84 -0.47
CA LYS A 63 12.56 1.80 -0.75
C LYS A 63 12.78 1.77 -2.26
N THR A 64 13.79 2.49 -2.70
CA THR A 64 14.23 2.57 -4.09
C THR A 64 15.60 1.90 -4.19
N ASP A 65 15.57 0.58 -4.36
CA ASP A 65 16.79 -0.24 -4.48
C ASP A 65 17.58 0.14 -5.74
N PRO A 66 18.87 0.54 -5.61
CA PRO A 66 19.72 0.87 -6.76
C PRO A 66 19.75 -0.22 -7.84
N LEU A 67 19.70 -1.50 -7.47
CA LEU A 67 19.70 -2.61 -8.45
C LEU A 67 18.41 -2.65 -9.26
N LYS A 68 17.26 -2.39 -8.62
CA LYS A 68 15.96 -2.31 -9.31
C LYS A 68 15.88 -1.08 -10.21
N LEU A 69 16.40 0.05 -9.74
CA LEU A 69 16.48 1.27 -10.55
C LEU A 69 17.40 1.07 -11.77
N SER A 70 18.55 0.41 -11.60
CA SER A 70 19.46 0.06 -12.70
C SER A 70 18.74 -0.81 -13.75
N SER A 71 18.02 -1.83 -13.27
CA SER A 71 17.22 -2.70 -14.13
C SER A 71 16.13 -1.93 -14.87
N TRP A 72 15.51 -0.93 -14.24
CA TRP A 72 14.50 -0.08 -14.86
C TRP A 72 15.08 0.78 -15.99
N PHE A 73 16.26 1.37 -15.80
CA PHE A 73 16.97 2.11 -16.86
C PHE A 73 17.36 1.20 -18.02
N ASN A 74 17.91 0.01 -17.73
CA ASN A 74 18.27 -0.96 -18.77
C ASN A 74 17.08 -1.41 -19.62
N ARG A 75 15.90 -1.61 -19.02
CA ARG A 75 14.65 -1.92 -19.75
C ARG A 75 14.21 -0.80 -20.70
N LYS A 76 14.70 0.43 -20.48
CA LYS A 76 14.48 1.59 -21.34
C LYS A 76 15.64 1.87 -22.28
N TYR A 77 16.58 0.93 -22.41
CA TYR A 77 17.78 1.07 -23.24
C TYR A 77 18.70 2.23 -22.82
N ASP A 78 18.68 2.60 -21.53
CA ASP A 78 19.47 3.70 -20.97
C ASP A 78 20.59 3.15 -20.07
N SER A 79 21.61 2.54 -20.70
CA SER A 79 22.73 1.91 -19.98
C SER A 79 23.59 2.91 -19.22
N ASP A 80 23.66 4.17 -19.68
CA ASP A 80 24.48 5.20 -19.06
C ASP A 80 23.89 5.62 -17.72
N ASN A 81 22.57 5.85 -17.65
CA ASN A 81 21.91 6.09 -16.36
C ASN A 81 21.84 4.82 -15.51
N ALA A 82 21.74 3.62 -16.12
CA ALA A 82 21.80 2.36 -15.36
C ALA A 82 23.11 2.19 -14.58
N LYS A 83 24.26 2.63 -15.12
CA LYS A 83 25.55 2.57 -14.41
C LYS A 83 25.64 3.57 -13.26
N LYS A 84 25.06 4.76 -13.41
CA LYS A 84 25.08 5.81 -12.38
C LYS A 84 24.38 5.38 -11.08
N THR A 85 23.48 4.40 -11.11
CA THR A 85 22.80 3.92 -9.90
C THR A 85 23.76 3.30 -8.88
N GLU A 86 24.91 2.78 -9.31
CA GLU A 86 25.95 2.24 -8.42
C GLU A 86 26.53 3.30 -7.46
N LYS A 87 26.37 4.59 -7.79
CA LYS A 87 26.81 5.71 -6.95
C LYS A 87 25.78 6.14 -5.89
N LEU A 88 24.59 5.54 -5.88
CA LEU A 88 23.57 5.86 -4.88
C LEU A 88 23.92 5.20 -3.55
N GLU A 89 24.04 6.01 -2.50
CA GLU A 89 24.55 5.57 -1.18
C GLU A 89 23.46 5.02 -0.25
N SER A 90 22.21 5.04 -0.68
CA SER A 90 21.06 4.67 0.14
C SER A 90 19.99 4.04 -0.72
N ASN A 91 19.06 3.30 -0.10
CA ASN A 91 17.80 2.87 -0.71
C ASN A 91 16.61 3.75 -0.27
N LYS A 92 16.87 4.84 0.48
CA LYS A 92 15.82 5.78 0.92
C LYS A 92 15.58 6.83 -0.18
N PRO A 93 14.36 6.93 -0.74
CA PRO A 93 14.07 7.82 -1.86
C PRO A 93 14.41 9.28 -1.57
N THR A 94 14.13 9.77 -0.35
CA THR A 94 14.42 11.15 0.04
C THR A 94 15.91 11.47 0.10
N ARG A 95 16.74 10.50 0.52
CA ARG A 95 18.20 10.66 0.53
C ARG A 95 18.76 10.62 -0.89
N GLN A 96 18.31 9.65 -1.70
CA GLN A 96 18.72 9.55 -3.11
C GLN A 96 18.32 10.81 -3.88
N TYR A 97 17.08 11.29 -3.75
CA TYR A 97 16.63 12.53 -4.39
C TYR A 97 17.55 13.72 -4.05
N LYS A 98 17.89 13.87 -2.75
CA LYS A 98 18.78 14.95 -2.30
C LYS A 98 20.19 14.80 -2.89
N GLN A 99 20.73 13.58 -2.92
CA GLN A 99 22.04 13.29 -3.51
C GLN A 99 22.05 13.64 -5.01
N ILE A 100 21.10 13.09 -5.77
CA ILE A 100 20.97 13.31 -7.22
C ILE A 100 20.85 14.81 -7.54
N LYS A 101 20.06 15.54 -6.76
CA LYS A 101 19.88 16.99 -6.95
C LYS A 101 21.15 17.79 -6.65
N ASN A 102 21.89 17.41 -5.60
CA ASN A 102 23.13 18.08 -5.23
C ASN A 102 24.27 17.80 -6.23
N GLU A 103 24.29 16.61 -6.80
CA GLU A 103 25.29 16.14 -7.77
C GLU A 103 24.73 16.13 -9.20
N LEU A 104 23.87 17.10 -9.54
CA LEU A 104 23.16 17.13 -10.82
C LEU A 104 24.11 17.15 -12.03
N THR A 105 25.29 17.77 -11.90
CA THR A 105 26.33 17.73 -12.95
C THR A 105 26.82 16.32 -13.25
N PHE A 106 26.84 15.43 -12.25
CA PHE A 106 27.22 14.03 -12.41
C PHE A 106 26.05 13.16 -12.86
N PHE A 107 24.92 13.23 -12.14
CA PHE A 107 23.76 12.39 -12.44
C PHE A 107 23.05 12.82 -13.73
N GLY A 108 22.92 14.11 -13.97
CA GLY A 108 22.19 14.70 -15.09
C GLY A 108 20.68 14.71 -14.87
N GLU A 109 19.99 15.58 -15.61
CA GLU A 109 18.53 15.72 -15.53
C GLU A 109 17.79 14.46 -15.97
N SER A 110 18.30 13.75 -16.99
CA SER A 110 17.73 12.48 -17.45
C SER A 110 17.70 11.41 -16.36
N PHE A 111 18.74 11.35 -15.52
CA PHE A 111 18.77 10.42 -14.39
C PHE A 111 17.76 10.82 -13.32
N LEU A 112 17.66 12.12 -13.01
CA LEU A 112 16.68 12.62 -12.04
C LEU A 112 15.24 12.33 -12.49
N GLU A 113 14.91 12.61 -13.75
CA GLU A 113 13.61 12.27 -14.33
C GLU A 113 13.34 10.76 -14.27
N GLY A 114 14.34 9.96 -14.64
CA GLY A 114 14.25 8.51 -14.58
C GLY A 114 14.00 7.99 -13.16
N PHE A 115 14.73 8.53 -12.18
CA PHE A 115 14.55 8.22 -10.77
C PHE A 115 13.15 8.59 -10.27
N LEU A 116 12.64 9.77 -10.61
CA LEU A 116 11.29 10.21 -10.22
C LEU A 116 10.22 9.31 -10.85
N GLY A 117 10.37 8.92 -12.12
CA GLY A 117 9.49 7.99 -12.80
C GLY A 117 9.49 6.60 -12.16
N PHE A 118 10.67 6.06 -11.83
CA PHE A 118 10.80 4.80 -11.12
C PHE A 118 10.16 4.86 -9.72
N TYR A 119 10.45 5.91 -8.94
CA TYR A 119 9.88 6.09 -7.61
C TYR A 119 8.36 6.19 -7.66
N GLY A 120 7.80 6.94 -8.61
CA GLY A 120 6.35 7.04 -8.83
C GLY A 120 5.72 5.66 -9.08
N LEU A 121 6.34 4.86 -9.95
CA LEU A 121 5.88 3.51 -10.23
C LEU A 121 5.94 2.58 -9.00
N GLU A 122 7.01 2.65 -8.19
CA GLU A 122 7.12 1.88 -6.95
C GLU A 122 6.02 2.25 -5.94
N VAL A 123 5.71 3.55 -5.82
CA VAL A 123 4.60 4.04 -4.98
C VAL A 123 3.26 3.50 -5.48
N ASP A 124 2.98 3.64 -6.77
CA ASP A 124 1.69 3.22 -7.34
C ASP A 124 1.52 1.70 -7.26
N ASN A 125 2.58 0.92 -7.51
CA ASN A 125 2.57 -0.54 -7.34
C ASN A 125 2.32 -0.94 -5.89
N ALA A 126 2.96 -0.28 -4.93
CA ALA A 126 2.75 -0.57 -3.52
C ALA A 126 1.36 -0.19 -3.04
N LEU A 127 0.82 0.95 -3.51
CA LEU A 127 -0.54 1.36 -3.26
C LEU A 127 -1.53 0.35 -3.83
N ALA A 128 -1.37 -0.05 -5.10
CA ALA A 128 -2.22 -1.06 -5.72
C ALA A 128 -2.18 -2.40 -4.96
N ARG A 129 -1.00 -2.86 -4.52
CA ARG A 129 -0.90 -4.06 -3.67
C ARG A 129 -1.68 -3.91 -2.36
N TYR A 130 -1.63 -2.74 -1.73
CA TYR A 130 -2.37 -2.48 -0.50
C TYR A 130 -3.89 -2.45 -0.75
N GLU A 131 -4.32 -1.69 -1.77
CA GLU A 131 -5.74 -1.50 -2.14
C GLU A 131 -6.41 -2.80 -2.60
N ASN A 132 -5.68 -3.71 -3.24
CA ASN A 132 -6.20 -4.99 -3.73
C ASN A 132 -6.24 -6.10 -2.66
N ASN A 133 -5.63 -5.87 -1.50
CA ASN A 133 -5.53 -6.85 -0.42
C ASN A 133 -6.53 -6.51 0.68
N LEU A 134 -7.12 -7.54 1.31
CA LEU A 134 -7.95 -7.33 2.50
C LEU A 134 -7.10 -6.74 3.63
N GLN A 135 -7.66 -5.75 4.31
CA GLN A 135 -7.06 -5.05 5.45
C GLN A 135 -8.03 -5.08 6.62
N ILE A 136 -7.48 -5.03 7.83
CA ILE A 136 -8.28 -4.72 9.03
C ILE A 136 -8.57 -3.22 9.05
N ILE A 137 -9.84 -2.88 9.22
CA ILE A 137 -10.34 -1.51 9.34
C ILE A 137 -10.94 -1.38 10.73
N GLU A 138 -10.46 -0.39 11.49
CA GLU A 138 -10.99 -0.03 12.80
C GLU A 138 -11.79 1.27 12.67
N THR A 139 -13.05 1.27 13.14
CA THR A 139 -13.87 2.49 13.19
C THR A 139 -14.33 2.78 14.61
N GLN A 140 -14.50 4.07 14.94
CA GLN A 140 -14.94 4.54 16.25
C GLN A 140 -15.89 5.74 16.10
N ASP A 141 -16.99 5.76 16.85
CA ASP A 141 -17.97 6.84 16.87
C ASP A 141 -17.57 7.92 17.89
N LEU A 142 -16.93 9.01 17.42
CA LEU A 142 -16.40 10.05 18.30
C LEU A 142 -17.54 10.84 18.97
N GLY A 143 -17.42 11.05 20.29
CA GLY A 143 -18.38 11.81 21.10
C GLY A 143 -19.64 11.05 21.56
N LEU A 144 -19.84 9.82 21.08
CA LEU A 144 -20.98 8.97 21.48
C LEU A 144 -20.52 7.74 22.26
N SER A 145 -19.57 6.98 21.70
CA SER A 145 -19.05 5.76 22.30
C SER A 145 -17.58 5.59 21.99
N ASN A 146 -16.80 5.19 22.98
CA ASN A 146 -15.40 4.82 22.77
C ASN A 146 -15.24 3.36 22.30
N GLU A 147 -16.32 2.69 21.96
CA GLU A 147 -16.28 1.35 21.40
C GLU A 147 -15.69 1.36 19.98
N LYS A 148 -14.74 0.45 19.78
CA LYS A 148 -14.08 0.22 18.51
C LYS A 148 -14.74 -0.94 17.80
N LYS A 149 -15.07 -0.72 16.53
CA LYS A 149 -15.64 -1.73 15.63
C LYS A 149 -14.58 -2.15 14.63
N TYR A 150 -14.51 -3.44 14.34
CA TYR A 150 -13.49 -4.00 13.44
C TYR A 150 -14.14 -4.66 12.24
N TYR A 151 -13.54 -4.50 11.07
CA TYR A 151 -14.01 -5.09 9.82
C TYR A 151 -12.82 -5.57 8.99
N LEU A 152 -13.06 -6.51 8.08
CA LEU A 152 -12.17 -6.72 6.94
C LEU A 152 -12.75 -6.00 5.73
N GLY A 153 -11.88 -5.29 5.01
CA GLY A 153 -12.30 -4.57 3.82
C GLY A 153 -11.14 -4.18 2.93
N GLN A 154 -11.49 -3.55 1.82
CA GLN A 154 -10.57 -3.02 0.82
C GLN A 154 -10.97 -1.59 0.51
N SER A 155 -10.01 -0.80 0.05
CA SER A 155 -10.28 0.54 -0.49
C SER A 155 -9.64 0.65 -1.85
N ASN A 156 -10.45 0.79 -2.91
CA ASN A 156 -9.93 1.02 -4.25
C ASN A 156 -10.13 2.49 -4.61
N LYS A 157 -9.04 3.23 -4.82
CA LYS A 157 -9.07 4.69 -5.07
C LYS A 157 -9.94 5.42 -4.04
N GLY A 158 -9.83 5.02 -2.77
CA GLY A 158 -10.57 5.57 -1.66
C GLY A 158 -12.02 5.08 -1.50
N GLU A 159 -12.50 4.20 -2.36
CA GLU A 159 -13.83 3.61 -2.23
C GLU A 159 -13.79 2.38 -1.34
N LEU A 160 -14.42 2.48 -0.17
CA LEU A 160 -14.45 1.44 0.84
C LEU A 160 -15.44 0.32 0.46
N LYS A 161 -14.96 -0.92 0.47
CA LYS A 161 -15.76 -2.14 0.34
C LYS A 161 -15.47 -3.04 1.53
N LEU A 162 -16.48 -3.26 2.37
CA LEU A 162 -16.39 -4.18 3.50
C LEU A 162 -16.68 -5.60 3.02
N ALA A 163 -15.84 -6.54 3.44
CA ALA A 163 -15.97 -7.97 3.14
C ALA A 163 -16.62 -8.74 4.29
N THR A 164 -16.67 -8.17 5.49
CA THR A 164 -17.30 -8.76 6.67
C THR A 164 -18.28 -7.80 7.31
N SER A 165 -19.21 -8.36 8.09
CA SER A 165 -19.86 -7.61 9.17
C SER A 165 -18.86 -7.23 10.27
N GLU A 166 -19.33 -6.51 11.28
CA GLU A 166 -18.54 -6.18 12.45
C GLU A 166 -17.97 -7.44 13.12
N LEU A 167 -16.69 -7.37 13.46
CA LEU A 167 -15.94 -8.43 14.11
C LEU A 167 -15.74 -8.08 15.59
N PRO A 168 -15.79 -9.07 16.50
CA PRO A 168 -15.87 -8.78 17.93
C PRO A 168 -14.61 -8.16 18.53
N SER A 169 -13.45 -8.36 17.89
CA SER A 169 -12.19 -7.80 18.37
C SER A 169 -11.15 -7.70 17.26
N GLN A 170 -10.12 -6.90 17.51
CA GLN A 170 -8.96 -6.80 16.61
C GLN A 170 -8.24 -8.15 16.45
N GLN A 171 -8.21 -8.97 17.51
CA GLN A 171 -7.55 -10.28 17.46
C GLN A 171 -8.30 -11.23 16.51
N ILE A 172 -9.62 -11.29 16.61
CA ILE A 172 -10.44 -12.09 15.71
C ILE A 172 -10.31 -11.58 14.27
N ALA A 173 -10.26 -10.27 14.06
CA ALA A 173 -10.00 -9.71 12.73
C ALA A 173 -8.66 -10.15 12.14
N LYS A 174 -7.59 -10.22 12.96
CA LYS A 174 -6.29 -10.77 12.53
C LYS A 174 -6.37 -12.25 12.19
N GLU A 175 -7.07 -13.04 13.00
CA GLU A 175 -7.24 -14.47 12.76
C GLU A 175 -8.02 -14.75 11.47
N GLU A 176 -9.14 -14.05 11.24
CA GLU A 176 -9.93 -14.16 10.01
C GLU A 176 -9.15 -13.70 8.77
N LEU A 177 -8.39 -12.61 8.89
CA LEU A 177 -7.53 -12.15 7.80
C LEU A 177 -6.44 -13.18 7.46
N ASN A 178 -5.82 -13.78 8.47
CA ASN A 178 -4.80 -14.81 8.27
C ASN A 178 -5.39 -16.06 7.59
N LYS A 179 -6.59 -16.51 8.00
CA LYS A 179 -7.28 -17.63 7.35
C LYS A 179 -7.51 -17.37 5.86
N PHE A 180 -7.88 -16.14 5.48
CA PHE A 180 -8.07 -15.77 4.09
C PHE A 180 -6.77 -15.93 3.27
N TYR A 181 -5.64 -15.45 3.79
CA TYR A 181 -4.36 -15.56 3.07
C TYR A 181 -3.77 -16.97 3.08
N SER A 182 -3.95 -17.76 4.14
CA SER A 182 -3.53 -19.17 4.15
C SER A 182 -4.26 -19.99 3.08
N ARG A 183 -5.58 -19.80 2.94
CA ARG A 183 -6.38 -20.48 1.90
C ARG A 183 -5.94 -20.11 0.48
N GLN A 184 -5.58 -18.86 0.23
CA GLN A 184 -5.03 -18.47 -1.07
C GLN A 184 -3.72 -19.18 -1.38
N GLN A 185 -2.82 -19.31 -0.41
CA GLN A 185 -1.54 -19.99 -0.60
C GLN A 185 -1.72 -21.49 -0.90
N GLU A 186 -2.64 -22.16 -0.19
CA GLU A 186 -2.99 -23.56 -0.44
C GLU A 186 -3.55 -23.76 -1.86
N GLN A 187 -4.43 -22.88 -2.33
CA GLN A 187 -5.00 -22.94 -3.68
C GLN A 187 -3.95 -22.73 -4.78
N VAL A 188 -3.04 -21.77 -4.60
CA VAL A 188 -1.94 -21.54 -5.57
C VAL A 188 -0.99 -22.74 -5.60
N GLN A 189 -0.69 -23.35 -4.45
CA GLN A 189 0.13 -24.56 -4.39
C GLN A 189 -0.56 -25.75 -5.07
N GLN A 190 -1.86 -25.97 -4.84
CA GLN A 190 -2.63 -27.02 -5.50
C GLN A 190 -2.70 -26.85 -7.03
N GLN A 191 -2.87 -25.61 -7.52
CA GLN A 191 -2.81 -25.32 -8.95
C GLN A 191 -1.40 -25.53 -9.53
N SER A 192 -0.35 -25.13 -8.81
CA SER A 192 1.03 -25.34 -9.29
C SER A 192 1.46 -26.81 -9.28
N ASN A 193 0.92 -27.62 -8.36
CA ASN A 193 1.20 -29.06 -8.26
C ASN A 193 0.42 -29.88 -9.29
N SER A 194 -0.80 -29.46 -9.65
CA SER A 194 -1.58 -30.10 -10.73
C SER A 194 -1.02 -29.85 -12.13
N ILE A 195 -0.24 -28.78 -12.32
CA ILE A 195 0.50 -28.51 -13.57
C ILE A 195 1.81 -29.34 -13.64
N LYS A 196 2.24 -29.98 -12.55
CA LYS A 196 3.53 -30.70 -12.44
C LYS A 196 3.39 -32.23 -12.31
N SER A 197 2.25 -32.83 -12.63
CA SER A 197 2.14 -34.30 -12.74
C SER A 197 2.55 -34.78 -14.14
N PRO A 198 3.26 -35.92 -14.25
CA PRO A 198 4.15 -36.24 -15.37
C PRO A 198 3.41 -36.95 -16.51
N ASP A 199 3.69 -36.55 -17.74
CA ASP A 199 3.56 -37.44 -18.90
C ASP A 199 4.72 -38.45 -18.86
N GLU A 200 4.54 -39.54 -18.13
CA GLU A 200 5.21 -40.84 -18.26
C GLU A 200 4.36 -41.80 -17.41
N ASP A 201 3.59 -42.70 -18.00
CA ASP A 201 3.98 -43.98 -18.61
C ASP A 201 2.66 -44.64 -19.10
N THR A 202 2.51 -45.48 -20.13
CA THR A 202 3.32 -46.52 -20.79
C THR A 202 2.43 -47.08 -21.93
N ASP A 203 2.99 -47.57 -23.04
CA ASP A 203 2.78 -49.00 -23.34
C ASP A 203 3.78 -49.61 -24.35
N THR A 204 4.20 -50.80 -23.97
CA THR A 204 5.13 -51.71 -24.66
C THR A 204 4.43 -52.58 -25.71
N ASN A 205 5.21 -52.97 -26.74
CA ASN A 205 5.07 -54.17 -27.58
C ASN A 205 3.93 -54.29 -28.61
N GLY A 206 4.32 -54.40 -29.88
CA GLY A 206 3.55 -55.03 -30.95
C GLY A 206 4.43 -55.35 -32.15
N LYS A 207 4.75 -56.63 -32.33
CA LYS A 207 5.42 -57.22 -33.50
C LYS A 207 4.66 -56.92 -34.79
N GLU A 208 5.38 -56.65 -35.88
CA GLU A 208 5.48 -57.51 -37.08
C GLU A 208 6.67 -57.08 -37.96
#